data_AF-A0A0F6ZF74-F1
#
_entry.id   AF-A0A0F6ZF74-F1
#
_cell.length_a   1.000
_cell.length_b   1.000
_cell.length_c   1.000
_cell.angle_alpha   90.00
_cell.angle_beta   90.00
_cell.angle_gamma   90.00
#
_symmetry.space_group_name_H-M   'P 1'
#
loop_
_entity.id
_entity.type
_entity.pdbx_description
1 polymer ?
#
loop_
_entity_poly.entity_id
_entity_poly.type
_entity_poly.pdbx_seq_one_letter_code
_entity_poly.pdbx_strand_id
1 'polypeptide(L)'
;MLILGTHLNQQQSLLISLQSIFGLNTTNALKICSLVGVSPKVKLVKLKVNQLNKLMRICREEVDISLIRYAQNDVQRLIQLKHYRGTRHMFGLPARGQRTRTNARTSKKIKKFIHRAAQSSKLSEKTKKKNTNRY
;
A
#
# COMPACT_ATOMS: atom_id res chain seq x y z
N MET A 1 -4.34 -4.77 -15.04
CA MET A 1 -4.46 -3.36 -15.49
C MET A 1 -3.77 -2.46 -14.48
N LEU A 2 -3.02 -1.44 -14.91
CA LEU A 2 -2.29 -0.55 -13.99
C LEU A 2 -3.09 0.73 -13.72
N ILE A 3 -3.43 1.00 -12.46
CA ILE A 3 -4.04 2.26 -12.01
C ILE A 3 -3.24 2.80 -10.83
N LEU A 4 -2.85 4.08 -10.88
CA LEU A 4 -2.16 4.80 -9.79
C LEU A 4 -0.94 4.05 -9.22
N GLY A 5 -0.21 3.32 -10.07
CA GLY A 5 0.96 2.53 -9.65
C GLY A 5 0.64 1.17 -9.02
N THR A 6 -0.64 0.76 -9.00
CA THR A 6 -1.09 -0.55 -8.49
C THR A 6 -1.62 -1.43 -9.62
N HIS A 7 -1.27 -2.72 -9.59
CA HIS A 7 -1.76 -3.70 -10.55
C HIS A 7 -3.11 -4.27 -10.09
N LEU A 8 -4.17 -3.87 -10.77
CA LEU A 8 -5.50 -4.39 -10.52
C LEU A 8 -5.73 -5.73 -11.25
N ASN A 9 -6.28 -6.69 -10.51
CA ASN A 9 -6.78 -7.94 -11.08
C ASN A 9 -8.09 -7.67 -11.84
N GLN A 10 -8.11 -8.03 -13.13
CA GLN A 10 -9.23 -7.74 -14.00
C GLN A 10 -10.47 -8.61 -13.71
N GLN A 11 -10.28 -9.82 -13.18
CA GLN A 11 -11.38 -10.74 -12.91
C GLN A 11 -12.19 -10.38 -11.67
N GLN A 12 -11.66 -9.52 -10.81
CA GLN A 12 -12.33 -9.04 -9.60
C GLN A 12 -13.45 -8.04 -9.93
N SER A 13 -14.42 -7.95 -9.03
CA SER A 13 -15.44 -6.90 -9.05
C SER A 13 -14.79 -5.53 -8.88
N LEU A 14 -15.39 -4.51 -9.51
CA LEU A 14 -14.90 -3.14 -9.51
C LEU A 14 -14.67 -2.58 -8.10
N LEU A 15 -15.59 -2.87 -7.18
CA LEU A 15 -15.48 -2.44 -5.79
C LEU A 15 -14.21 -2.96 -5.11
N ILE A 16 -13.94 -4.25 -5.28
CA ILE A 16 -12.81 -4.95 -4.63
C ILE A 16 -11.50 -4.52 -5.29
N SER A 17 -11.50 -4.38 -6.61
CA SER A 17 -10.30 -3.93 -7.32
C SER A 17 -9.91 -2.50 -6.93
N LEU A 18 -10.87 -1.59 -6.77
CA LEU A 18 -10.59 -0.23 -6.27
C LEU A 18 -10.01 -0.24 -4.85
N GLN A 19 -10.51 -1.10 -3.96
CA GLN A 19 -9.98 -1.22 -2.58
C GLN A 19 -8.55 -1.74 -2.50
N SER A 20 -8.02 -2.34 -3.57
CA SER A 20 -6.61 -2.72 -3.61
C SER A 20 -5.67 -1.51 -3.73
N ILE A 21 -6.20 -0.35 -4.13
CA ILE A 21 -5.47 0.92 -4.15
C ILE A 21 -5.41 1.46 -2.73
N PHE A 22 -4.20 1.81 -2.27
CA PHE A 22 -4.01 2.38 -0.94
C PHE A 22 -4.78 3.69 -0.78
N GLY A 23 -5.55 3.82 0.29
CA GLY A 23 -6.37 5.00 0.59
C GLY A 23 -7.81 4.91 0.09
N LEU A 24 -8.16 3.92 -0.74
CA LEU A 24 -9.55 3.69 -1.15
C LEU A 24 -10.27 2.73 -0.20
N ASN A 25 -11.24 3.27 0.53
CA ASN A 25 -12.16 2.51 1.37
C ASN A 25 -13.43 2.11 0.59
N THR A 26 -14.28 1.28 1.20
CA THR A 26 -15.59 0.89 0.66
C THR A 26 -16.45 2.10 0.27
N THR A 27 -16.52 3.11 1.13
CA THR A 27 -17.31 4.33 0.92
C THR A 27 -16.82 5.13 -0.29
N ASN A 28 -15.51 5.40 -0.36
CA ASN A 28 -14.91 6.15 -1.46
C ASN A 28 -15.01 5.36 -2.78
N ALA A 29 -14.79 4.05 -2.74
CA ALA A 29 -14.93 3.21 -3.93
C ALA A 29 -16.38 3.18 -4.45
N LEU A 30 -17.39 3.15 -3.56
CA LEU A 30 -18.80 3.27 -3.96
C LEU A 30 -19.12 4.64 -4.56
N LYS A 31 -18.58 5.73 -3.98
CA LYS A 31 -18.69 7.09 -4.55
C LYS A 31 -18.07 7.16 -5.94
N ILE A 32 -16.90 6.55 -6.16
CA ILE A 32 -16.28 6.50 -7.49
C ILE A 32 -17.15 5.70 -8.46
N CYS A 33 -17.69 4.56 -8.04
CA CYS A 33 -18.59 3.76 -8.88
C CYS A 33 -19.84 4.53 -9.31
N SER A 34 -20.45 5.30 -8.39
CA SER A 34 -21.63 6.12 -8.71
C SER A 34 -21.30 7.28 -9.65
N LEU A 35 -20.16 7.96 -9.46
CA LEU A 35 -19.70 9.02 -10.36
C LEU A 35 -19.39 8.51 -11.77
N VAL A 36 -18.81 7.32 -11.89
CA VAL A 36 -18.57 6.68 -13.19
C VAL A 36 -19.89 6.24 -13.83
N GLY A 37 -20.88 5.83 -13.01
CA GLY A 37 -22.17 5.31 -13.45
C GLY A 37 -22.14 3.81 -13.73
N VAL A 38 -21.36 3.04 -12.94
CA VAL A 38 -21.21 1.59 -13.10
C VAL A 38 -21.55 0.87 -11.81
N SER A 39 -22.24 -0.27 -11.94
CA SER A 39 -22.55 -1.13 -10.80
C SER A 39 -21.25 -1.68 -10.15
N PRO A 40 -21.10 -1.58 -8.81
CA PRO A 40 -19.90 -2.02 -8.10
C PRO A 40 -19.57 -3.52 -8.24
N LYS A 41 -20.59 -4.34 -8.58
CA LYS A 41 -20.47 -5.79 -8.73
C LYS A 41 -19.88 -6.21 -10.07
N VAL A 42 -19.88 -5.32 -11.06
CA VAL A 42 -19.38 -5.59 -12.42
C VAL A 42 -17.89 -5.89 -12.36
N LYS A 43 -17.45 -6.89 -13.12
CA LYS A 43 -16.03 -7.24 -13.25
C LYS A 43 -15.30 -6.17 -14.05
N LEU A 44 -14.04 -5.92 -13.70
CA LEU A 44 -13.24 -4.88 -14.33
C LEU A 44 -12.99 -5.16 -15.84
N VAL A 45 -12.92 -6.43 -16.27
CA VAL A 45 -12.88 -6.83 -17.69
C VAL A 45 -14.09 -6.31 -18.49
N LYS A 46 -15.27 -6.23 -17.88
CA LYS A 46 -16.53 -5.94 -18.59
C LYS A 46 -16.77 -4.45 -18.83
N LEU A 47 -15.86 -3.58 -18.39
CA LEU A 47 -15.98 -2.14 -18.54
C LEU A 47 -15.72 -1.70 -19.99
N LYS A 48 -16.53 -0.77 -20.49
CA LYS A 48 -16.25 -0.11 -21.77
C LYS A 48 -15.06 0.83 -21.65
N VAL A 49 -14.34 1.05 -22.75
CA VAL A 49 -13.16 1.95 -22.79
C VAL A 49 -13.49 3.36 -22.25
N ASN A 50 -14.66 3.91 -22.60
CA ASN A 50 -15.09 5.23 -22.11
C ASN A 50 -15.26 5.26 -20.58
N GLN A 51 -15.82 4.20 -19.99
CA GLN A 51 -15.98 4.09 -18.54
C GLN A 51 -14.63 3.94 -17.84
N LEU A 52 -13.70 3.23 -18.45
CA LEU A 52 -12.35 3.03 -17.94
C LEU A 52 -11.57 4.36 -17.92
N ASN A 53 -11.65 5.14 -18.99
CA ASN A 53 -11.04 6.48 -19.05
C ASN A 53 -11.65 7.42 -18.01
N LYS A 54 -12.99 7.41 -17.86
CA LYS A 54 -13.69 8.19 -16.84
C LYS A 54 -13.27 7.80 -15.42
N LEU A 55 -13.15 6.49 -15.16
CA LEU A 55 -12.67 5.96 -13.89
C LEU A 55 -11.23 6.39 -13.60
N MET A 56 -10.34 6.33 -14.59
CA MET A 56 -8.96 6.79 -14.41
C MET A 56 -8.86 8.27 -14.05
N ARG A 57 -9.70 9.12 -14.66
CA ARG A 57 -9.73 10.55 -14.33
C ARG A 57 -10.17 10.78 -12.89
N ILE A 58 -11.32 10.23 -12.51
CA ILE A 58 -11.89 10.40 -11.17
C ILE A 58 -10.96 9.82 -10.10
N CYS A 59 -10.35 8.66 -10.35
CA CYS A 59 -9.40 8.07 -9.40
C CYS A 59 -8.16 8.96 -9.17
N ARG A 60 -7.69 9.70 -10.18
CA ARG A 60 -6.56 10.64 -10.00
C ARG A 60 -6.94 11.87 -9.20
N GLU A 61 -8.19 12.32 -9.30
CA GLU A 61 -8.70 13.47 -8.56
C GLU A 61 -8.99 13.14 -7.10
N GLU A 62 -9.54 11.95 -6.83
CA GLU A 62 -9.98 11.56 -5.48
C GLU A 62 -8.90 10.86 -4.64
N VAL A 63 -7.81 10.38 -5.25
CA VAL A 63 -6.78 9.58 -4.55
C VAL A 63 -5.40 10.21 -4.62
N ASP A 64 -4.92 10.63 -3.44
CA ASP A 64 -3.56 11.09 -3.25
C ASP A 64 -2.58 9.92 -3.13
N ILE A 65 -1.81 9.67 -4.19
CA ILE A 65 -0.70 8.70 -4.18
C ILE A 65 0.36 9.08 -3.13
N SER A 66 0.46 10.36 -2.80
CA SER A 66 1.37 10.90 -1.80
C SER A 66 1.05 10.47 -0.37
N LEU A 67 -0.16 9.96 -0.09
CA LEU A 67 -0.59 9.57 1.27
C LEU A 67 0.35 8.54 1.91
N ILE A 68 0.87 7.60 1.11
CA ILE A 68 1.87 6.63 1.58
C ILE A 68 3.13 7.34 2.07
N ARG A 69 3.62 8.31 1.29
CA ARG A 69 4.84 9.08 1.62
C ARG A 69 4.61 9.96 2.84
N TYR A 70 3.46 10.62 2.94
CA TYR A 70 3.11 11.42 4.12
C TYR A 70 3.10 10.58 5.40
N ALA A 71 2.43 9.43 5.39
CA ALA A 71 2.40 8.53 6.55
C ALA A 71 3.80 8.02 6.95
N GLN A 72 4.65 7.72 5.96
CA GLN A 72 6.04 7.34 6.21
C GLN A 72 6.85 8.49 6.80
N ASN A 73 6.72 9.70 6.24
CA ASN A 73 7.42 10.90 6.70
C ASN A 73 7.01 11.26 8.12
N ASP A 74 5.74 11.11 8.48
CA ASP A 74 5.29 11.31 9.86
C ASP A 74 5.96 10.35 10.85
N VAL A 75 6.06 9.07 10.49
CA VAL A 75 6.77 8.09 11.33
C VAL A 75 8.26 8.42 11.43
N GLN A 76 8.90 8.81 10.32
CA GLN A 76 10.31 9.20 10.32
C GLN A 76 10.56 10.45 11.16
N ARG A 77 9.69 11.45 11.06
CA ARG A 77 9.72 12.65 11.90
C ARG A 77 9.66 12.28 13.38
N LEU A 78 8.75 11.39 13.79
CA LEU A 78 8.66 10.94 15.18
C LEU A 78 9.93 10.23 15.66
N ILE A 79 10.60 9.48 14.79
CA ILE A 79 11.87 8.80 15.09
C ILE A 79 13.00 9.83 15.24
N GLN A 80 13.11 10.78 14.32
CA GLN A 80 14.13 11.85 14.36
C GLN A 80 14.02 12.68 15.64
N LEU A 81 12.80 13.04 16.04
CA LEU A 81 12.52 13.77 17.28
C LEU A 81 12.73 12.93 18.56
N LYS A 82 13.01 11.63 18.45
CA LYS A 82 13.13 10.68 19.57
C LYS A 82 11.91 10.66 20.50
N HIS A 83 10.74 11.01 19.99
CA HIS A 83 9.49 10.94 20.75
C HIS A 83 9.17 9.49 21.12
N TYR A 84 8.43 9.26 22.22
CA TYR A 84 8.09 7.89 22.69
C TYR A 84 7.54 7.02 21.55
N ARG A 85 6.58 7.51 20.77
CA ARG A 85 6.02 6.73 19.64
C ARG A 85 7.10 6.37 18.61
N GLY A 86 8.02 7.27 18.31
CA GLY A 86 9.14 7.05 17.39
C GLY A 86 10.07 5.94 17.88
N THR A 87 10.45 5.95 19.16
CA THR A 87 11.29 4.88 19.73
C THR A 87 10.56 3.53 19.68
N ARG A 88 9.25 3.48 19.94
CA ARG A 88 8.44 2.25 19.79
C ARG A 88 8.41 1.75 18.35
N HIS A 89 8.24 2.63 17.36
CA HIS A 89 8.30 2.28 15.94
C HIS A 89 9.67 1.70 15.57
N MET A 90 10.77 2.32 16.02
CA MET A 90 12.13 1.82 15.81
C MET A 90 12.37 0.45 16.45
N PHE A 91 11.86 0.25 17.67
CA PHE A 91 12.01 -1.02 18.38
C PHE A 91 11.06 -2.12 17.88
N GLY A 92 10.04 -1.79 17.08
CA GLY A 92 9.02 -2.76 16.62
C GLY A 92 8.11 -3.21 17.75
N LEU A 93 7.78 -2.26 18.63
CA LEU A 93 6.89 -2.45 19.78
C LEU A 93 5.62 -1.62 19.58
N PRO A 94 4.52 -1.97 20.26
CA PRO A 94 3.29 -1.20 20.17
C PRO A 94 3.48 0.22 20.70
N ALA A 95 2.99 1.19 19.94
CA ALA A 95 3.15 2.63 20.20
C ALA A 95 1.97 3.26 20.97
N ARG A 96 0.85 2.53 21.15
CA ARG A 96 -0.40 3.01 21.78
C ARG A 96 -0.56 2.55 23.24
N GLY A 97 0.55 2.39 23.98
CA GLY A 97 0.50 2.00 25.41
C GLY A 97 0.10 0.54 25.71
N GLN A 98 0.09 -0.32 24.71
CA GLN A 98 -0.32 -1.72 24.88
C GLN A 98 0.74 -2.53 25.64
N ARG A 99 0.31 -3.53 26.42
CA ARG A 99 1.17 -4.45 27.19
C ARG A 99 2.11 -5.26 26.29
N THR A 100 3.40 -5.30 26.64
CA THR A 100 4.45 -5.99 25.87
C THR A 100 5.08 -7.22 26.52
N ARG A 101 4.70 -7.51 27.78
CA ARG A 101 5.25 -8.66 28.56
C ARG A 101 4.87 -10.00 27.93
N THR A 102 3.60 -10.17 27.57
CA THR A 102 3.04 -11.43 27.05
C THR A 102 2.63 -11.30 25.58
N ASN A 103 1.83 -10.28 25.26
CA ASN A 103 1.30 -10.01 23.93
C ASN A 103 2.19 -9.00 23.15
N ALA A 104 1.76 -8.62 21.93
CA ALA A 104 2.48 -7.83 20.91
C ALA A 104 3.18 -8.61 19.77
N ARG A 105 2.70 -9.82 19.46
CA ARG A 105 3.22 -10.65 18.35
C ARG A 105 3.15 -9.95 17.00
N THR A 106 2.05 -9.24 16.70
CA THR A 106 1.84 -8.54 15.43
C THR A 106 2.90 -7.46 15.18
N SER A 107 3.10 -6.55 16.14
CA SER A 107 4.10 -5.48 16.07
C SER A 107 5.53 -6.03 15.95
N LYS A 108 5.87 -7.03 16.78
CA LYS A 108 7.19 -7.69 16.74
C LYS A 108 7.42 -8.43 15.40
N LYS A 109 6.38 -9.03 14.81
CA LYS A 109 6.46 -9.73 13.52
C LYS A 109 6.72 -8.77 12.36
N ILE A 110 6.07 -7.61 12.35
CA ILE A 110 6.23 -6.61 11.28
C ILE A 110 7.70 -6.15 11.18
N LYS A 111 8.37 -5.89 12.29
CA LYS A 111 9.81 -5.54 12.29
C LYS A 111 10.68 -6.64 11.66
N LYS A 112 10.41 -7.90 11.98
CA LYS A 112 11.13 -9.04 11.38
C LYS A 112 10.89 -9.13 9.87
N PHE A 113 9.68 -8.86 9.41
CA PHE A 113 9.34 -8.89 7.98
C PHE A 113 10.07 -7.80 7.20
N ILE A 114 10.08 -6.56 7.72
CA ILE A 114 10.82 -5.44 7.10
C ILE A 114 12.32 -5.78 7.01
N HIS A 115 12.90 -6.33 8.08
CA HIS A 115 14.29 -6.74 8.10
C HIS A 115 14.60 -7.85 7.08
N ARG A 116 13.74 -8.89 6.99
CA ARG A 116 13.88 -9.96 5.98
C ARG A 116 13.75 -9.43 4.55
N ALA A 117 12.79 -8.54 4.30
CA ALA A 117 12.63 -7.91 2.99
C ALA A 117 13.89 -7.13 2.57
N ALA A 118 14.48 -6.36 3.49
CA ALA A 118 15.73 -5.64 3.26
C ALA A 118 16.95 -6.56 3.04
N GLN A 119 16.95 -7.78 3.59
CA GLN A 119 17.98 -8.78 3.32
C GLN A 119 17.79 -9.42 1.94
N SER A 120 16.55 -9.73 1.54
CA SER A 120 16.26 -10.33 0.24
C SER A 120 16.61 -9.43 -0.95
N SER A 121 16.43 -8.10 -0.82
CA SER A 121 16.84 -7.15 -1.85
C SER A 121 18.37 -7.06 -2.00
N LYS A 122 19.10 -7.09 -0.88
CA LYS A 122 20.58 -7.12 -0.91
C LYS A 122 21.13 -8.39 -1.55
N LEU A 123 20.46 -9.53 -1.38
CA LEU A 123 20.83 -10.78 -2.06
C LEU A 123 20.61 -10.69 -3.58
N SER A 124 19.50 -10.11 -4.04
CA SER A 124 19.19 -10.00 -5.48
C SER A 124 20.10 -8.99 -6.22
N GLU A 125 20.57 -7.95 -5.54
CA GLU A 125 21.58 -7.03 -6.09
C GLU A 125 22.97 -7.68 -6.22
N LYS A 126 23.35 -8.52 -5.24
CA LYS A 126 24.61 -9.29 -5.30
C LYS A 126 24.61 -10.33 -6.43
N THR A 127 23.48 -11.00 -6.68
CA THR A 127 23.38 -11.96 -7.80
C THR A 127 23.42 -11.25 -9.15
N LYS A 128 22.78 -10.08 -9.29
CA LYS A 128 22.88 -9.26 -10.50
C LYS A 128 24.32 -8.81 -10.79
N LYS A 129 25.05 -8.29 -9.78
CA LYS A 129 26.46 -7.89 -9.93
C LYS A 129 27.40 -9.06 -10.27
N LYS A 130 27.13 -10.26 -9.76
CA LYS A 130 27.92 -11.45 -10.12
C LYS A 130 27.69 -11.90 -11.57
N ASN A 131 26.49 -11.70 -12.11
CA ASN A 131 26.17 -12.09 -13.48
C ASN A 131 26.67 -11.07 -14.51
N THR A 132 26.77 -9.78 -14.16
CA THR A 132 27.36 -8.75 -15.04
C THR A 132 28.87 -8.86 -15.19
N ASN A 133 29.56 -9.47 -14.21
CA ASN A 133 31.01 -9.64 -14.22
C ASN A 133 31.46 -11.03 -14.76
N ARG A 134 30.56 -11.77 -15.41
CA ARG A 134 30.81 -13.11 -15.98
C ARG A 134 30.96 -13.10 -17.52
N TYR A 135 31.11 -11.93 -18.12
CA TYR A 135 31.44 -11.72 -19.52
C TYR A 135 32.72 -10.89 -19.61
#